data_AF-A0A8I2YSN4-F1
#
_entry.id   AF-A0A8I2YSN4-F1
#
_cell.length_a   1.000
_cell.length_b   1.000
_cell.length_c   1.000
_cell.angle_alpha   90.00
_cell.angle_beta   90.00
_cell.angle_gamma   90.00
#
_symmetry.space_group_name_H-M   'P 1'
#
loop_
_entity.id
_entity.type
_entity.pdbx_description
1 polymer ?
#
loop_
_entity_poly.entity_id
_entity_poly.type
_entity_poly.pdbx_seq_one_letter_code
_entity_poly.pdbx_strand_id
1 'polypeptide(L)'
;MADPNLEIRPDFASEPYEGIRHVMADTTGETHQQVAQRLAEAWDVEHNTRIDAWNHQQEEERQVEEREQQEERNRQEDQRCLDEADAEKERKEAEKKKPKINDFDADLPPPSVIVPRPSQYAIQKLTSFEFVEMWYFSPEGCAEATRHHRSQADDAFGLAASNDRIPPGEEHPSSPHETAVVARQTRKRPG
;
A
#
# COMPACT_ATOMS: atom_id res chain seq x y z
N MET A 1 -29.52 -28.02 8.36
CA MET A 1 -29.93 -29.15 9.22
C MET A 1 -30.09 -28.60 10.64
N ALA A 2 -31.00 -29.15 11.45
CA ALA A 2 -31.15 -28.72 12.84
C ALA A 2 -29.97 -29.26 13.68
N ASP A 3 -29.49 -28.47 14.64
CA ASP A 3 -28.41 -28.86 15.55
C ASP A 3 -28.87 -30.02 16.46
N PRO A 4 -28.27 -31.23 16.34
CA PRO A 4 -28.64 -32.38 17.16
C PRO A 4 -28.44 -32.12 18.65
N ASN A 5 -27.54 -31.21 19.05
CA ASN A 5 -27.27 -30.91 20.47
C ASN A 5 -28.45 -30.24 21.18
N LEU A 6 -29.44 -29.74 20.44
CA LEU A 6 -30.63 -29.11 21.02
C LEU A 6 -31.76 -30.11 21.29
N GLU A 7 -31.61 -31.37 20.87
CA GLU A 7 -32.63 -32.39 21.11
C GLU A 7 -32.57 -32.88 22.57
N ILE A 8 -33.71 -32.82 23.25
CA ILE A 8 -33.86 -33.33 24.62
C ILE A 8 -34.32 -34.78 24.56
N ARG A 9 -33.66 -35.64 25.34
CA ARG A 9 -34.06 -37.04 25.48
C ARG A 9 -35.50 -37.15 26.02
N PRO A 10 -36.39 -37.88 25.34
CA PRO A 10 -37.72 -38.17 25.86
C PRO A 10 -37.65 -38.98 27.16
N ASP A 11 -38.57 -38.72 28.09
CA ASP A 11 -38.71 -39.55 29.29
C ASP A 11 -39.44 -40.86 28.96
N PHE A 12 -38.69 -41.90 28.67
CA PHE A 12 -39.23 -43.24 28.38
C PHE A 12 -39.88 -43.91 29.62
N ALA A 13 -39.74 -43.35 30.82
CA ALA A 13 -40.43 -43.81 32.01
C ALA A 13 -41.84 -43.20 32.17
N SER A 14 -42.19 -42.21 31.35
CA SER A 14 -43.48 -41.52 31.41
C SER A 14 -44.67 -42.38 30.95
N GLU A 15 -45.87 -41.97 31.37
CA GLU A 15 -47.15 -42.65 31.07
C GLU A 15 -47.38 -42.90 29.56
N PRO A 16 -47.06 -41.98 28.63
CA PRO A 16 -47.23 -42.21 27.19
C PRO A 16 -46.51 -43.45 26.65
N TYR A 17 -45.42 -43.87 27.29
CA TYR A 17 -44.62 -45.04 26.88
C TYR A 17 -44.99 -46.31 27.64
N GLU A 18 -45.94 -46.28 28.58
CA GLU A 18 -46.34 -47.44 29.38
C GLU A 18 -46.83 -48.60 28.51
N GLY A 19 -47.66 -48.35 27.51
CA GLY A 19 -48.16 -49.40 26.61
C GLY A 19 -47.05 -50.11 25.84
N ILE A 20 -46.05 -49.36 25.36
CA ILE A 20 -44.88 -49.92 24.66
C ILE A 20 -44.01 -50.71 25.64
N ARG A 21 -43.80 -50.18 26.85
CA ARG A 21 -43.04 -50.86 27.91
C ARG A 21 -43.68 -52.18 28.32
N HIS A 22 -44.99 -52.24 28.46
CA HIS A 22 -45.73 -53.46 28.82
C HIS A 22 -45.55 -54.54 27.77
N VAL A 23 -45.75 -54.22 26.49
CA VAL A 23 -45.59 -55.18 25.38
C VAL A 23 -44.15 -55.72 25.31
N MET A 24 -43.16 -54.85 25.47
CA MET A 24 -41.75 -55.25 25.46
C MET A 24 -41.35 -56.06 26.70
N ALA A 25 -41.89 -55.72 27.87
CA ALA A 25 -41.70 -56.47 29.11
C ALA A 25 -42.24 -57.90 28.99
N ASP A 26 -43.46 -58.06 28.49
CA ASP A 26 -44.09 -59.37 28.24
C ASP A 26 -43.30 -60.22 27.23
N THR A 27 -42.74 -59.59 26.20
CA THR A 27 -42.01 -60.29 25.13
C THR A 27 -40.60 -60.72 25.59
N THR A 28 -39.96 -59.93 26.45
CA THR A 28 -38.55 -60.12 26.82
C THR A 28 -38.38 -60.73 28.22
N GLY A 29 -39.45 -60.78 29.03
CA GLY A 29 -39.41 -61.19 30.43
C GLY A 29 -38.70 -60.18 31.34
N GLU A 30 -38.56 -58.93 30.89
CA GLU A 30 -37.87 -57.85 31.60
C GLU A 30 -38.84 -56.97 32.39
N THR A 31 -38.34 -56.23 33.36
CA THR A 31 -39.15 -55.23 34.08
C THR A 31 -39.39 -53.98 33.23
N HIS A 32 -40.48 -53.25 33.49
CA HIS A 32 -40.78 -52.00 32.77
C HIS A 32 -39.63 -50.97 32.88
N GLN A 33 -38.89 -50.99 34.00
CA GLN A 33 -37.72 -50.13 34.21
C GLN A 33 -36.54 -50.52 33.30
N GLN A 34 -36.27 -51.82 33.15
CA GLN A 34 -35.23 -52.31 32.23
C GLN A 34 -35.55 -51.97 30.78
N VAL A 35 -36.82 -52.09 30.38
CA VAL A 35 -37.26 -51.70 29.03
C VAL A 35 -37.08 -50.19 28.81
N ALA A 36 -37.49 -49.36 29.78
CA ALA A 36 -37.30 -47.90 29.70
C ALA A 36 -35.82 -47.52 29.56
N GLN A 37 -34.96 -48.20 30.33
CA GLN A 37 -33.51 -48.00 30.25
C GLN A 37 -32.96 -48.39 28.87
N ARG A 38 -33.40 -49.52 28.31
CA ARG A 38 -32.97 -49.97 26.98
C ARG A 38 -33.36 -48.99 25.88
N LEU A 39 -34.56 -48.41 25.97
CA LEU A 39 -35.03 -47.36 25.05
C LEU A 39 -34.19 -46.08 25.18
N ALA A 40 -33.85 -45.70 26.42
CA ALA A 40 -32.97 -44.57 26.67
C ALA A 40 -31.56 -44.80 26.09
N GLU A 41 -30.99 -45.98 26.31
CA GLU A 41 -29.68 -46.35 25.76
C GLU A 41 -29.68 -46.37 24.23
N ALA A 42 -30.72 -46.92 23.60
CA ALA A 42 -30.86 -46.92 22.15
C ALA A 42 -30.96 -45.49 21.58
N TRP A 43 -31.73 -44.62 22.26
CA TRP A 43 -31.82 -43.20 21.89
C TRP A 43 -30.47 -42.49 22.07
N ASP A 44 -29.77 -42.71 23.18
CA ASP A 44 -28.46 -42.11 23.45
C ASP A 44 -27.44 -42.50 22.35
N VAL A 45 -27.43 -43.77 21.91
CA VAL A 45 -26.57 -44.23 20.81
C VAL A 45 -26.87 -43.50 19.50
N GLU A 46 -28.15 -43.42 19.12
CA GLU A 46 -28.55 -42.75 17.88
C GLU A 46 -28.31 -41.23 17.93
N HIS A 47 -28.56 -40.61 19.08
CA HIS A 47 -28.33 -39.18 19.30
C HIS A 47 -26.85 -38.84 19.28
N ASN A 48 -26.01 -39.61 19.97
CA ASN A 48 -24.55 -39.44 19.95
C ASN A 48 -23.98 -39.61 18.54
N THR A 49 -24.47 -40.60 17.78
CA THR A 49 -24.05 -40.80 16.38
C THR A 49 -24.37 -39.58 15.51
N ARG A 50 -25.54 -38.95 15.73
CA ARG A 50 -25.92 -37.72 15.01
C ARG A 50 -25.08 -36.52 15.44
N ILE A 51 -24.77 -36.38 16.73
CA ILE A 51 -23.86 -35.34 17.23
C ILE A 51 -22.46 -35.52 16.62
N ASP A 52 -21.93 -36.74 16.58
CA ASP A 52 -20.60 -37.02 16.01
C ASP A 52 -20.55 -36.67 14.52
N ALA A 53 -21.59 -37.07 13.75
CA ALA A 53 -21.70 -36.73 12.34
C ALA A 53 -21.78 -35.21 12.12
N TRP A 54 -22.53 -34.50 12.96
CA TRP A 54 -22.63 -33.04 12.92
C TRP A 54 -21.29 -32.36 13.25
N ASN A 55 -20.63 -32.80 14.32
CA ASN A 55 -19.34 -32.27 14.73
C ASN A 55 -18.28 -32.50 13.66
N HIS A 56 -18.32 -33.66 12.99
CA HIS A 56 -17.42 -33.94 11.88
C HIS A 56 -17.64 -32.96 10.72
N GLN A 57 -18.89 -32.70 10.32
CA GLN A 57 -19.21 -31.71 9.29
C GLN A 57 -18.74 -30.31 9.69
N GLN A 58 -19.00 -29.90 10.92
CA GLN A 58 -18.58 -28.58 11.42
C GLN A 58 -17.06 -28.42 11.49
N GLU A 59 -16.32 -29.49 11.81
CA GLU A 59 -14.85 -29.46 11.75
C GLU A 59 -14.36 -29.37 10.31
N GLU A 60 -14.95 -30.12 9.37
CA GLU A 60 -14.58 -30.02 7.95
C GLU A 60 -14.82 -28.62 7.39
N GLU A 61 -15.98 -28.03 7.67
CA GLU A 61 -16.31 -26.65 7.27
C GLU A 61 -15.31 -25.65 7.85
N ARG A 62 -15.00 -25.77 9.15
CA ARG A 62 -13.99 -24.93 9.83
C ARG A 62 -12.61 -25.08 9.21
N GLN A 63 -12.19 -26.30 8.89
CA GLN A 63 -10.89 -26.59 8.28
C GLN A 63 -10.79 -26.02 6.86
N VAL A 64 -11.87 -26.08 6.08
CA VAL A 64 -11.93 -25.45 4.76
C VAL A 64 -11.81 -23.94 4.89
N GLU A 65 -12.57 -23.32 5.79
CA GLU A 65 -12.54 -21.87 5.99
C GLU A 65 -11.18 -21.40 6.53
N GLU A 66 -10.55 -22.15 7.44
CA GLU A 66 -9.20 -21.83 7.94
C GLU A 66 -8.14 -21.93 6.83
N ARG A 67 -8.24 -22.95 5.95
CA ARG A 67 -7.34 -23.08 4.79
C ARG A 67 -7.52 -21.93 3.82
N GLU A 68 -8.76 -21.55 3.51
CA GLU A 68 -9.04 -20.41 2.63
C GLU A 68 -8.50 -19.11 3.21
N GLN A 69 -8.69 -18.87 4.52
CA GLN A 69 -8.12 -17.71 5.21
C GLN A 69 -6.58 -17.72 5.20
N GLN A 70 -5.97 -18.88 5.39
CA GLN A 70 -4.52 -19.01 5.37
C GLN A 70 -3.95 -18.79 3.97
N GLU A 71 -4.59 -19.34 2.93
CA GLU A 71 -4.20 -19.08 1.54
C GLU A 71 -4.29 -17.60 1.19
N GLU A 72 -5.36 -16.93 1.62
CA GLU A 72 -5.51 -15.49 1.39
C GLU A 72 -4.43 -14.68 2.10
N ARG A 73 -4.10 -15.03 3.35
CA ARG A 73 -3.00 -14.40 4.10
C ARG A 73 -1.67 -14.60 3.39
N ASN A 74 -1.38 -15.83 2.94
CA ASN A 74 -0.15 -16.13 2.21
C ASN A 74 -0.09 -15.35 0.89
N ARG A 75 -1.19 -15.25 0.13
CA ARG A 75 -1.26 -14.44 -1.08
C ARG A 75 -0.94 -12.96 -0.81
N GLN A 76 -1.46 -12.42 0.28
CA GLN A 76 -1.18 -11.04 0.68
C GLN A 76 0.28 -10.85 1.08
N GLU A 77 0.87 -11.78 1.82
CA GLU A 77 2.30 -11.73 2.19
C GLU A 77 3.20 -11.86 0.96
N ASP A 78 2.90 -12.77 0.04
CA ASP A 78 3.63 -12.92 -1.22
C ASP A 78 3.57 -11.63 -2.05
N GLN A 79 2.39 -11.03 -2.16
CA GLN A 79 2.23 -9.75 -2.88
C GLN A 79 3.06 -8.64 -2.21
N ARG A 80 3.03 -8.54 -0.89
CA ARG A 80 3.83 -7.56 -0.15
C ARG A 80 5.33 -7.78 -0.35
N CYS A 81 5.78 -9.03 -0.33
CA CYS A 81 7.17 -9.38 -0.57
C CYS A 81 7.61 -8.98 -1.98
N LEU A 82 6.77 -9.21 -2.99
CA LEU A 82 7.02 -8.76 -4.36
C LEU A 82 7.10 -7.24 -4.47
N ASP A 83 6.14 -6.53 -3.88
CA ASP A 83 6.11 -5.05 -3.89
C ASP A 83 7.34 -4.46 -3.19
N GLU A 84 7.75 -5.03 -2.05
CA GLU A 84 8.96 -4.62 -1.30
C GLU A 84 10.24 -4.89 -2.12
N ALA A 85 10.32 -6.05 -2.78
CA ALA A 85 11.45 -6.39 -3.64
C ALA A 85 11.56 -5.47 -4.86
N ASP A 86 10.45 -5.11 -5.48
CA ASP A 86 10.43 -4.19 -6.62
C ASP A 86 10.73 -2.75 -6.18
N ALA A 87 10.22 -2.30 -5.04
CA ALA A 87 10.59 -1.02 -4.45
C ALA A 87 12.09 -0.95 -4.10
N GLU A 88 12.70 -2.04 -3.63
CA GLU A 88 14.13 -2.08 -3.38
C GLU A 88 14.97 -2.04 -4.67
N LYS A 89 14.53 -2.74 -5.73
CA LYS A 89 15.17 -2.63 -7.05
C LYS A 89 15.10 -1.20 -7.57
N GLU A 90 13.93 -0.56 -7.49
CA GLU A 90 13.74 0.84 -7.91
C GLU A 90 14.67 1.79 -7.14
N ARG A 91 14.77 1.62 -5.81
CA ARG A 91 15.70 2.41 -4.98
C ARG A 91 17.15 2.24 -5.42
N LYS A 92 17.60 1.00 -5.65
CA LYS A 92 18.95 0.71 -6.14
C LYS A 92 19.21 1.32 -7.53
N GLU A 93 18.23 1.29 -8.42
CA GLU A 93 18.35 1.94 -9.73
C GLU A 93 18.39 3.46 -9.63
N ALA A 94 17.57 4.05 -8.76
CA ALA A 94 17.56 5.49 -8.50
C ALA A 94 18.91 5.95 -7.92
N GLU A 95 19.51 5.18 -7.02
CA GLU A 95 20.84 5.48 -6.46
C GLU A 95 21.96 5.43 -7.51
N LYS A 96 21.92 4.46 -8.43
CA LYS A 96 22.90 4.39 -9.53
C LYS A 96 22.82 5.59 -10.49
N LYS A 97 21.64 6.23 -10.60
CA LYS A 97 21.42 7.42 -11.45
C LYS A 97 21.82 8.73 -10.77
N LYS A 98 22.12 8.72 -9.46
CA LYS A 98 22.55 9.94 -8.75
C LYS A 98 23.94 10.35 -9.27
N PRO A 99 24.14 11.65 -9.61
CA PRO A 99 25.46 12.15 -9.95
C PRO A 99 26.46 11.80 -8.85
N LYS A 100 27.61 11.24 -9.24
CA LYS A 100 28.73 11.02 -8.31
C LYS A 100 29.28 12.40 -7.94
N ILE A 101 28.86 12.94 -6.81
CA ILE A 101 29.46 14.16 -6.26
C ILE A 101 30.84 13.75 -5.76
N ASN A 102 31.88 14.43 -6.26
CA ASN A 102 33.24 14.22 -5.75
C ASN A 102 33.28 14.53 -4.25
N ASP A 103 34.10 13.78 -3.53
CA ASP A 103 34.27 14.00 -2.10
C ASP A 103 34.84 15.41 -1.84
N PHE A 104 34.37 16.05 -0.78
CA PHE A 104 34.83 17.38 -0.39
C PHE A 104 35.97 17.22 0.62
N ASP A 105 37.18 17.57 0.19
CA ASP A 105 38.33 17.62 1.09
C ASP A 105 38.30 18.93 1.89
N ALA A 106 37.95 18.84 3.17
CA ALA A 106 37.85 19.99 4.07
C ALA A 106 39.22 20.58 4.45
N ASP A 107 40.30 19.80 4.32
CA ASP A 107 41.67 20.24 4.62
C ASP A 107 42.35 20.86 3.40
N LEU A 108 41.75 20.73 2.21
CA LEU A 108 42.23 21.37 0.99
C LEU A 108 41.66 22.79 0.90
N PRO A 109 42.47 23.84 1.14
CA PRO A 109 41.99 25.20 0.98
C PRO A 109 41.58 25.44 -0.48
N PRO A 110 40.54 26.24 -0.73
CA PRO A 110 40.19 26.63 -2.09
C PRO A 110 41.42 27.25 -2.77
N PRO A 111 41.63 27.03 -4.08
CA PRO A 111 42.76 27.60 -4.80
C PRO A 111 42.84 29.11 -4.55
N SER A 112 43.99 29.59 -4.07
CA SER A 112 44.22 31.00 -3.79
C SER A 112 44.30 31.87 -5.06
N VAL A 113 44.32 31.22 -6.23
CA VAL A 113 44.43 31.86 -7.55
C VAL A 113 43.12 31.66 -8.31
N ILE A 114 42.45 32.78 -8.60
CA ILE A 114 41.34 32.79 -9.55
C ILE A 114 41.92 32.70 -10.95
N VAL A 115 41.60 31.64 -11.69
CA VAL A 115 42.05 31.48 -13.08
C VAL A 115 41.33 32.52 -13.96
N PRO A 116 42.06 33.37 -14.70
CA PRO A 116 41.45 34.34 -15.60
C PRO A 116 40.66 33.62 -16.69
N ARG A 117 39.38 33.97 -16.82
CA ARG A 117 38.47 33.38 -17.83
C ARG A 117 38.35 34.31 -19.04
N PRO A 118 38.56 33.81 -20.27
CA PRO A 118 38.27 34.56 -21.49
C PRO A 118 36.80 35.00 -21.55
N SER A 119 36.51 36.02 -22.35
CA SER A 119 35.15 36.52 -22.53
C SER A 119 34.19 35.44 -23.05
N GLN A 120 32.92 35.49 -22.65
CA GLN A 120 31.88 34.58 -23.19
C GLN A 120 31.78 34.69 -24.72
N TYR A 121 31.97 35.90 -25.25
CA TYR A 121 32.05 36.15 -26.68
C TYR A 121 33.13 35.30 -27.36
N ALA A 122 34.35 35.29 -26.83
CA ALA A 122 35.45 34.50 -27.38
C ALA A 122 35.19 32.98 -27.30
N ILE A 123 34.59 32.52 -26.20
CA ILE A 123 34.21 31.11 -26.02
C ILE A 123 33.14 30.68 -27.04
N GLN A 124 32.13 31.52 -27.28
CA GLN A 124 31.06 31.26 -28.24
C GLN A 124 31.58 31.25 -29.68
N LYS A 125 32.49 32.17 -30.04
CA LYS A 125 33.17 32.18 -31.34
C LYS A 125 33.95 30.87 -31.57
N LEU A 126 34.69 30.41 -30.57
CA LEU A 126 35.40 29.11 -30.65
C LEU A 126 34.44 27.92 -30.82
N THR A 127 33.32 27.92 -30.09
CA THR A 127 32.31 26.85 -30.19
C THR A 127 31.65 26.84 -31.58
N SER A 128 31.54 28.00 -32.21
CA SER A 128 31.00 28.18 -33.56
C SER A 128 32.06 28.03 -34.66
N PHE A 129 33.29 27.67 -34.30
CA PHE A 129 34.45 27.61 -35.21
C PHE A 129 34.72 28.91 -35.99
N GLU A 130 34.35 30.05 -35.43
CA GLU A 130 34.57 31.36 -36.02
C GLU A 130 35.91 31.96 -35.58
N PHE A 131 36.44 32.88 -36.39
CA PHE A 131 37.65 33.61 -36.04
C PHE A 131 37.45 34.44 -34.77
N VAL A 132 38.42 34.37 -33.87
CA VAL A 132 38.49 35.16 -32.64
C VAL A 132 39.91 35.67 -32.46
N GLU A 133 40.04 36.94 -32.09
CA GLU A 133 41.35 37.54 -31.85
C GLU A 133 42.00 36.95 -30.59
N MET A 134 43.31 36.66 -30.68
CA MET A 134 44.09 36.06 -29.60
C MET A 134 44.09 36.94 -28.33
N TRP A 135 43.87 38.24 -28.48
CA TRP A 135 43.85 39.20 -27.37
C TRP A 135 42.81 38.84 -26.29
N TYR A 136 41.68 38.24 -26.66
CA TYR A 136 40.65 37.81 -25.70
C TYR A 136 41.12 36.71 -24.72
N PHE A 137 42.23 36.03 -25.03
CA PHE A 137 42.85 35.01 -24.18
C PHE A 137 44.07 35.54 -23.41
N SER A 138 44.44 36.80 -23.64
CA SER A 138 45.47 37.46 -22.86
C SER A 138 44.98 37.77 -21.43
N PRO A 139 45.88 37.92 -20.45
CA PRO A 139 45.50 38.32 -19.09
C PRO A 139 44.70 39.64 -19.05
N GLU A 140 45.03 40.57 -19.95
CA GLU A 140 44.34 41.86 -20.08
C GLU A 140 42.91 41.69 -20.58
N GLY A 141 42.71 40.93 -21.66
CA GLY A 141 41.38 40.62 -22.20
C GLY A 141 40.50 39.85 -21.23
N CYS A 142 41.07 38.92 -20.45
CA CYS A 142 40.34 38.20 -19.40
C CYS A 142 39.95 39.12 -18.22
N ALA A 143 40.82 40.06 -17.83
CA ALA A 143 40.52 41.03 -16.78
C ALA A 143 39.42 41.99 -17.21
N GLU A 144 39.45 42.46 -18.46
CA GLU A 144 38.39 43.31 -19.03
C GLU A 144 37.06 42.55 -19.09
N ALA A 145 37.06 41.32 -19.58
CA ALA A 145 35.87 40.47 -19.62
C ALA A 145 35.24 40.28 -18.23
N THR A 146 36.06 40.08 -17.19
CA THR A 146 35.62 39.95 -15.80
C THR A 146 34.95 41.24 -15.30
N ARG A 147 35.51 42.40 -15.64
CA ARG A 147 34.94 43.71 -15.29
C ARG A 147 33.59 43.94 -15.97
N HIS A 148 33.48 43.63 -17.26
CA HIS A 148 32.22 43.76 -18.00
C HIS A 148 31.13 42.82 -17.46
N HIS A 149 31.48 41.57 -17.14
CA HIS A 149 30.52 40.63 -16.57
C HIS A 149 29.98 41.11 -15.22
N ARG A 150 30.84 41.67 -14.36
CA ARG A 150 30.43 42.25 -13.08
C ARG A 150 29.52 43.46 -13.26
N SER A 151 29.87 44.37 -14.15
CA SER A 151 29.04 45.55 -14.46
C SER A 151 27.66 45.16 -15.01
N GLN A 152 27.60 44.20 -15.94
CA GLN A 152 26.32 43.72 -16.48
C GLN A 152 25.44 43.06 -15.42
N ALA A 153 26.04 42.30 -14.50
CA ALA A 153 25.31 41.71 -13.38
C ALA A 153 24.75 42.80 -12.47
N ASP A 154 25.57 43.78 -12.07
CA ASP A 154 25.15 44.88 -11.20
C ASP A 154 24.01 45.71 -11.82
N ASP A 155 24.05 46.00 -13.13
CA ASP A 155 22.97 46.69 -13.85
C ASP A 155 21.68 45.84 -13.94
N ALA A 156 21.80 44.53 -14.14
CA ALA A 156 20.65 43.62 -14.20
C ALA A 156 19.93 43.51 -12.85
N PHE A 157 20.66 43.47 -11.74
CA PHE A 157 20.07 43.46 -10.40
C PHE A 157 19.47 44.83 -10.03
N GLY A 158 20.02 45.95 -10.52
CA GLY A 158 19.45 47.29 -10.32
C GLY A 158 18.09 47.50 -11.01
N LEU A 159 17.88 46.90 -12.17
CA LEU A 159 16.60 46.96 -12.91
C LEU A 159 15.47 46.19 -12.22
N ALA A 160 15.76 45.07 -11.56
CA ALA A 160 14.76 44.26 -10.87
C ALA A 160 14.24 44.91 -9.57
N ALA A 161 15.03 45.74 -8.89
CA ALA A 161 14.63 46.42 -7.66
C ALA A 161 13.68 47.62 -7.88
N SER A 162 13.54 48.10 -9.12
CA SER A 162 12.82 49.33 -9.44
C SER A 162 11.36 49.12 -9.85
N ASN A 163 10.87 47.87 -9.94
CA ASN A 163 9.53 47.54 -10.45
C ASN A 163 8.52 47.06 -9.39
N ASP A 164 8.84 47.08 -8.09
CA ASP A 164 7.89 46.67 -7.04
C ASP A 164 7.13 47.87 -6.45
N ARG A 165 6.16 48.39 -7.22
CA ARG A 165 5.07 49.23 -6.69
C ARG A 165 3.76 48.90 -7.39
N ILE A 166 3.10 47.84 -6.93
CA ILE A 166 1.69 47.58 -7.20
C ILE A 166 0.85 48.35 -6.16
N PRO A 167 -0.10 49.23 -6.54
CA PRO A 167 -0.96 49.92 -5.58
C PRO A 167 -2.00 48.95 -4.99
N PRO A 168 -2.38 49.09 -3.70
CA PRO A 168 -3.26 48.15 -3.03
C PRO A 168 -4.72 48.43 -3.41
N GLY A 169 -5.39 47.40 -3.94
CA GLY A 169 -6.80 47.42 -4.30
C GLY A 169 -7.54 46.23 -3.69
N GLU A 170 -8.06 46.49 -2.49
CA GLU A 170 -9.31 45.99 -1.92
C GLU A 170 -9.53 44.48 -1.71
N GLU A 171 -9.68 44.21 -0.42
CA GLU A 171 -10.12 43.00 0.27
C GLU A 171 -11.59 42.72 -0.03
N HIS A 172 -12.00 41.45 -0.15
CA HIS A 172 -13.13 40.92 0.63
C HIS A 172 -13.09 39.38 0.73
N PRO A 173 -13.46 38.82 1.90
CA PRO A 173 -13.34 37.40 2.23
C PRO A 173 -14.68 36.66 2.06
N SER A 174 -14.67 35.35 1.80
CA SER A 174 -15.62 34.41 2.43
C SER A 174 -15.29 32.95 2.13
N SER A 175 -15.58 32.12 3.11
CA SER A 175 -15.18 30.73 3.33
C SER A 175 -16.05 29.69 2.53
N PRO A 176 -15.78 28.37 2.67
CA PRO A 176 -16.06 27.32 1.69
C PRO A 176 -17.41 26.61 1.89
N HIS A 177 -17.86 25.86 0.87
CA HIS A 177 -18.66 24.65 1.08
C HIS A 177 -18.63 23.72 -0.15
N GLU A 178 -18.08 22.53 0.07
CA GLU A 178 -18.56 21.19 -0.32
C GLU A 178 -19.85 21.11 -1.17
N THR A 179 -19.82 20.45 -2.34
CA THR A 179 -20.54 19.16 -2.59
C THR A 179 -20.20 18.54 -3.95
N ALA A 180 -20.22 17.21 -3.96
CA ALA A 180 -19.92 16.28 -5.04
C ALA A 180 -20.99 16.20 -6.15
N VAL A 181 -20.60 15.80 -7.37
CA VAL A 181 -21.36 14.94 -8.33
C VAL A 181 -20.33 14.35 -9.32
N VAL A 182 -19.88 13.10 -9.20
CA VAL A 182 -20.46 11.85 -9.74
C VAL A 182 -20.68 11.82 -11.27
N ALA A 183 -19.82 11.03 -11.92
CA ALA A 183 -20.10 10.07 -12.98
C ALA A 183 -20.25 10.48 -14.46
N ARG A 184 -19.58 9.63 -15.28
CA ARG A 184 -19.96 9.14 -16.62
C ARG A 184 -19.83 10.18 -17.75
N GLN A 185 -19.40 9.91 -18.97
CA GLN A 185 -19.13 8.72 -19.79
C GLN A 185 -18.82 9.32 -21.17
N THR A 186 -17.81 8.89 -21.94
CA THR A 186 -18.02 7.94 -23.06
C THR A 186 -16.74 7.83 -23.87
N ARG A 187 -16.45 6.59 -24.25
CA ARG A 187 -15.49 6.18 -25.27
C ARG A 187 -15.82 6.82 -26.62
N LYS A 188 -14.79 7.19 -27.40
CA LYS A 188 -14.86 7.13 -28.86
C LYS A 188 -13.51 6.69 -29.42
N ARG A 189 -13.47 5.47 -29.95
CA ARG A 189 -12.38 4.91 -30.76
C ARG A 189 -12.58 5.29 -32.24
N PRO A 190 -11.53 5.20 -33.07
CA PRO A 190 -11.33 6.00 -34.27
C PRO A 190 -11.90 5.35 -35.54
N GLY A 191 -11.98 6.17 -36.60
CA GLY A 191 -11.98 5.72 -37.99
C GLY A 191 -10.60 5.96 -38.61
#